data_AF-A0A530H0Z5-F1
#
_entry.id   AF-A0A530H0Z5-F1
#
_cell.length_a   1.000
_cell.length_b   1.000
_cell.length_c   1.000
_cell.angle_alpha   90.00
_cell.angle_beta   90.00
_cell.angle_gamma   90.00
#
_symmetry.space_group_name_H-M   'P 1'
#
loop_
_entity.id
_entity.type
_entity.pdbx_description
1 polymer ?
#
loop_
_entity_poly.entity_id
_entity_poly.type
_entity_poly.pdbx_seq_one_letter_code
_entity_poly.pdbx_strand_id
1 'polypeptide(L)' 'DTLKALIETRVSGELETMTVTLSPAQLGQVDWLYRNGDIVSRTDNEDGSITLSLTATRSARQEIESRLHRKNGS' A
#
# COMPACT_ATOMS: atom_id res chain seq x y z
N ASP A 1 -15.59 4.01 -25.06
CA ASP A 1 -15.39 4.39 -23.64
C ASP A 1 -15.90 3.43 -22.57
N THR A 2 -16.75 2.45 -22.86
CA THR A 2 -17.20 1.45 -21.86
C THR A 2 -16.21 0.30 -21.59
N LEU A 3 -15.25 0.07 -22.48
CA LEU A 3 -14.33 -1.07 -22.37
C LEU A 3 -13.18 -0.83 -21.38
N LYS A 4 -12.78 0.44 -21.17
CA LYS A 4 -11.65 0.79 -20.30
C LYS A 4 -11.99 0.59 -18.82
N ALA A 5 -13.17 1.07 -18.41
CA ALA A 5 -13.67 0.90 -17.05
C ALA A 5 -13.89 -0.59 -16.70
N LEU A 6 -14.36 -1.41 -17.64
CA LEU A 6 -14.60 -2.84 -17.41
C LEU A 6 -13.30 -3.66 -17.29
N ILE A 7 -12.22 -3.27 -18.00
CA ILE A 7 -10.89 -3.86 -17.80
C ILE A 7 -10.33 -3.45 -16.44
N GLU A 8 -10.43 -2.16 -16.08
CA GLU A 8 -9.95 -1.66 -14.78
C GLU A 8 -10.70 -2.33 -13.62
N THR A 9 -12.01 -2.54 -13.71
CA THR A 9 -12.77 -3.25 -12.65
C THR A 9 -12.50 -4.75 -12.59
N ARG A 10 -12.26 -5.43 -13.73
CA ARG A 10 -12.06 -6.88 -13.75
C ARG A 10 -10.60 -7.32 -13.52
N VAL A 11 -9.63 -6.45 -13.83
CA VAL A 11 -8.20 -6.71 -13.57
C VAL A 11 -7.84 -6.41 -12.11
N SER A 12 -8.55 -5.49 -11.46
CA SER A 12 -8.18 -5.01 -10.11
C SER A 12 -8.75 -5.85 -8.96
N GLY A 13 -9.75 -6.70 -9.19
CA GLY A 13 -10.42 -7.39 -8.08
C GLY A 13 -11.02 -6.41 -7.05
N GLU A 14 -11.57 -6.94 -5.96
CA GLU A 14 -12.09 -6.10 -4.88
C GLU A 14 -10.96 -5.28 -4.25
N LEU A 15 -11.15 -3.96 -4.16
CA LEU A 15 -10.25 -3.06 -3.43
C LEU A 15 -10.48 -3.26 -1.93
N GLU A 16 -9.41 -3.53 -1.21
CA GLU A 16 -9.41 -3.68 0.24
C GLU A 16 -8.62 -2.53 0.87
N THR A 17 -9.13 -1.97 1.97
CA THR A 17 -8.42 -0.95 2.75
C THR A 17 -7.39 -1.61 3.68
N MET A 18 -6.22 -1.01 3.80
CA MET A 18 -5.21 -1.38 4.80
C MET A 18 -4.52 -0.15 5.40
N THR A 19 -3.95 -0.36 6.59
CA THR A 19 -3.11 0.62 7.28
C THR A 19 -1.71 0.03 7.47
N VAL A 20 -0.70 0.81 7.12
CA VAL A 20 0.72 0.46 7.25
C VAL A 20 1.42 1.54 8.06
N THR A 21 2.14 1.14 9.10
CA THR A 21 3.05 2.03 9.84
C THR A 21 4.50 1.67 9.51
N LEU A 22 5.27 2.65 9.06
CA LEU A 22 6.68 2.51 8.70
C LEU A 22 7.54 3.28 9.70
N SER A 23 8.47 2.60 10.35
CA SER A 23 9.52 3.25 11.14
C SER A 23 10.46 4.11 10.27
N PRO A 24 11.26 5.02 10.86
CA PRO A 24 12.26 5.81 10.12
C PRO A 24 13.16 4.98 9.19
N ALA A 25 13.58 3.78 9.62
CA ALA A 25 14.41 2.87 8.84
C ALA A 25 13.70 2.26 7.62
N GLN A 26 12.36 2.32 7.60
CA GLN A 26 11.50 1.72 6.59
C GLN A 26 10.96 2.76 5.58
N LEU A 27 11.26 4.06 5.75
CA LEU A 27 10.75 5.14 4.89
C LEU A 27 11.16 5.02 3.41
N GLY A 28 12.21 4.25 3.10
CA GLY A 28 12.55 3.91 1.71
C GLY A 28 11.46 3.11 0.98
N GLN A 29 10.46 2.58 1.69
CA GLN A 29 9.34 1.81 1.11
C GLN A 29 8.16 2.69 0.69
N VAL A 30 8.17 3.97 1.05
CA VAL A 30 7.06 4.89 0.80
C VAL A 30 6.76 5.04 -0.69
N ASP A 31 7.78 5.28 -1.52
CA ASP A 31 7.63 5.38 -2.98
C ASP A 31 6.98 4.11 -3.57
N TRP A 32 7.35 2.94 -3.06
CA TRP A 32 6.78 1.68 -3.52
C TRP A 32 5.30 1.54 -3.11
N LEU A 33 4.91 1.96 -1.90
CA LEU A 33 3.49 1.97 -1.47
C LEU A 33 2.64 2.91 -2.34
N TYR A 34 3.15 4.09 -2.70
CA TYR A 34 2.45 5.02 -3.61
C TYR A 34 2.29 4.47 -5.04
N ARG A 35 3.12 3.51 -5.46
CA ARG A 35 3.02 2.88 -6.79
C ARG A 35 2.10 1.66 -6.83
N ASN A 36 1.85 1.03 -5.69
CA ASN A 36 1.16 -0.27 -5.60
C ASN A 36 -0.15 -0.20 -4.80
N GLY A 37 -0.52 0.98 -4.32
CA GLY A 37 -1.81 1.23 -3.71
C GLY A 37 -2.19 2.70 -3.80
N ASP A 38 -3.48 2.97 -3.65
CA ASP A 38 -4.02 4.32 -3.63
C ASP A 38 -4.00 4.84 -2.19
N ILE A 39 -3.08 5.77 -1.89
CA ILE A 39 -2.96 6.35 -0.55
C ILE A 39 -4.18 7.23 -0.26
N VAL A 40 -4.93 6.85 0.77
CA VAL A 40 -6.11 7.57 1.28
C VAL A 40 -5.69 8.64 2.28
N SER A 41 -4.75 8.32 3.18
CA SER A 41 -4.24 9.28 4.15
C SER A 41 -2.82 8.96 4.56
N ARG A 42 -2.12 9.99 5.03
CA ARG A 42 -0.79 9.92 5.62
C ARG A 42 -0.77 10.74 6.90
N THR A 43 -0.20 10.14 7.95
CA THR A 43 0.11 10.81 9.21
C THR A 43 1.60 10.63 9.49
N ASP A 44 2.32 11.73 9.65
CA ASP A 44 3.69 11.70 10.17
C ASP A 44 3.60 11.72 11.71
N ASN A 45 4.18 10.72 12.37
CA ASN A 45 4.10 10.54 13.82
C ASN A 45 5.28 11.25 14.51
N GLU A 46 5.12 11.55 15.80
CA GLU A 46 6.13 12.29 16.59
C GLU A 46 7.47 11.54 16.74
N ASP A 47 7.45 10.21 16.64
CA ASP A 47 8.65 9.36 16.70
C ASP A 47 9.39 9.25 15.35
N GLY A 48 8.94 10.00 14.34
CA GLY A 48 9.48 9.99 12.99
C GLY A 48 9.01 8.81 12.13
N SER A 49 8.17 7.92 12.65
CA SER A 49 7.45 6.95 11.83
C SER A 49 6.35 7.64 11.03
N ILE A 50 5.84 6.95 10.01
CA ILE A 50 4.65 7.41 9.28
C ILE A 50 3.60 6.32 9.27
N THR A 51 2.33 6.71 9.29
CA THR A 51 1.18 5.82 9.11
C THR A 51 0.47 6.18 7.81
N LEU A 52 0.30 5.20 6.93
CA LEU A 52 -0.40 5.33 5.66
C LEU A 52 -1.65 4.46 5.69
N SER A 53 -2.79 5.04 5.32
CA SER A 53 -3.99 4.27 4.95
C SER A 53 -4.08 4.25 3.43
N LEU A 54 -4.35 3.09 2.86
CA LEU A 54 -4.43 2.90 1.41
C LEU A 54 -5.48 1.87 1.03
N THR A 55 -5.99 2.00 -0.19
CA THR A 55 -6.78 0.95 -0.85
C THR A 55 -5.91 0.26 -1.89
N ALA A 56 -5.98 -1.07 -1.92
CA ALA A 56 -5.25 -1.86 -2.90
C ALA A 56 -6.06 -3.09 -3.29
N THR A 57 -5.76 -3.65 -4.45
CA THR A 57 -6.28 -4.96 -4.84
C THR A 57 -5.84 -6.02 -3.83
N ARG A 58 -6.59 -7.10 -3.67
CA ARG A 58 -6.17 -8.21 -2.79
C ARG A 58 -4.75 -8.72 -3.13
N SER A 59 -4.41 -8.83 -4.40
CA SER A 59 -3.08 -9.27 -4.84
C SER A 59 -1.97 -8.28 -4.47
N ALA A 60 -2.20 -6.97 -4.70
CA ALA A 60 -1.26 -5.92 -4.31
C ALA A 60 -1.09 -5.87 -2.78
N ARG A 61 -2.18 -6.03 -2.01
CA ARG A 61 -2.15 -6.17 -0.55
C ARG A 61 -1.22 -7.30 -0.10
N GLN A 62 -1.33 -8.49 -0.68
CA GLN A 62 -0.48 -9.63 -0.34
C GLN A 62 1.00 -9.36 -0.65
N GLU A 63 1.30 -8.67 -1.76
CA GLU A 63 2.66 -8.26 -2.08
C GLU A 63 3.20 -7.24 -1.07
N ILE A 64 2.38 -6.26 -0.69
CA ILE A 64 2.72 -5.26 0.32
C ILE A 64 3.09 -5.94 1.63
N GLU A 65 2.22 -6.82 2.14
CA GLU A 65 2.45 -7.54 3.39
C GLU A 65 3.72 -8.40 3.33
N SER A 66 3.94 -9.14 2.23
CA SER A 66 5.13 -9.98 2.03
C SER A 66 6.43 -9.18 2.08
N ARG A 67 6.47 -8.01 1.42
CA ARG A 67 7.66 -7.14 1.42
C ARG A 67 7.95 -6.56 2.79
N LEU A 68 6.91 -6.08 3.48
CA LEU A 68 7.05 -5.52 4.82
C LEU A 68 7.54 -6.59 5.83
N HIS A 69 7.01 -7.80 5.77
CA HIS A 69 7.44 -8.90 6.63
C HIS A 69 8.88 -9.36 6.37
N ARG A 70 9.30 -9.46 5.10
CA ARG A 70 10.66 -9.90 4.76
C ARG A 70 11.75 -8.98 5.32
N LYS A 71 11.47 -7.69 5.48
CA LYS A 71 12.40 -6.69 6.03
C LYS A 71 12.40 -6.60 7.56
N ASN A 72 11.43 -7.20 8.24
CA ASN A 72 11.40 -7.26 9.71
C ASN A 72 12.21 -8.44 10.29
N GLY A 73 12.77 -9.31 9.43
CA GLY A 73 13.48 -10.53 9.83
C GLY A 73 14.97 -10.56 9.47
N SER A 74 15.68 -9.42 9.51
CA SER A 74 17.13 -9.37 9.30
C SER A 74 17.82 -8.41 10.26
#